data_AF-A0A9N9W6L2-F1
#
_entry.id   AF-A0A9N9W6L2-F1
#
_cell.length_a   1.000
_cell.length_b   1.000
_cell.length_c   1.000
_cell.angle_alpha   90.00
_cell.angle_beta   90.00
_cell.angle_gamma   90.00
#
_symmetry.space_group_name_H-M   'P 1'
#
loop_
_entity.id
_entity.type
_entity.pdbx_description
1 polymer ?
#
loop_
_entity_poly.entity_id
_entity_poly.type
_entity_poly.pdbx_seq_one_letter_code
_entity_poly.pdbx_strand_id
1 'polypeptide(L)'
;MAVNNLYNIATLIKRLEAVASRLEDVASSTASLGLHPGEADIVRDIATVLAPISTNPPEPQRQFSGAALARPPEDLPVDVTLFDTFVQTGIDPFLELSQKIGGVVAEQATLLKKGFDAQRRILLIISQAKKPHGDKAAEKAYGNLLQPIEDVISSIRRIQQENRGTSAFNMLSTVADGSFALTWTAVESRPWKQAEESLTMAHFFGNKVLKEHPRGSLEAQWVETFYALFTELASFLREAYPYGITWNSQGDALGSVVTRDAA
;
A
#
# COMPACT_ATOMS: atom_id res chain seq x y z
N MET A 1 -13.41 18.55 -16.85
CA MET A 1 -12.03 18.28 -16.42
C MET A 1 -11.45 19.29 -15.42
N ALA A 2 -12.08 20.44 -15.13
CA ALA A 2 -11.56 21.40 -14.13
C ALA A 2 -11.90 21.05 -12.66
N VAL A 3 -12.96 20.28 -12.43
CA VAL A 3 -13.50 20.02 -11.08
C VAL A 3 -12.57 19.12 -10.25
N ASN A 4 -11.98 18.07 -10.82
CA ASN A 4 -11.06 17.18 -10.10
C ASN A 4 -9.79 17.90 -9.60
N ASN A 5 -9.34 18.94 -10.31
CA ASN A 5 -8.15 19.70 -9.89
C ASN A 5 -8.45 20.60 -8.68
N LEU A 6 -9.66 21.16 -8.60
CA LEU A 6 -10.14 21.94 -7.45
C LEU A 6 -10.30 21.09 -6.19
N TYR A 7 -10.78 19.86 -6.32
CA TYR A 7 -10.88 18.92 -5.18
C TYR A 7 -9.50 18.52 -4.64
N ASN A 8 -8.50 18.38 -5.52
CA ASN A 8 -7.14 18.02 -5.12
C ASN A 8 -6.46 19.17 -4.35
N ILE A 9 -6.61 20.41 -4.84
CA ILE A 9 -6.10 21.62 -4.18
C ILE A 9 -6.78 21.85 -2.82
N ALA A 10 -8.11 21.69 -2.74
CA ALA A 10 -8.83 21.83 -1.47
C ALA A 10 -8.37 20.81 -0.42
N THR A 11 -8.00 19.60 -0.86
CA THR A 11 -7.49 18.55 0.02
C THR A 11 -6.06 18.85 0.49
N LEU A 12 -5.20 19.35 -0.40
CA LEU A 12 -3.85 19.81 -0.07
C LEU A 12 -3.86 20.98 0.93
N ILE A 13 -4.77 21.94 0.75
CA ILE A 13 -4.91 23.10 1.66
C ILE A 13 -5.33 22.65 3.06
N LYS A 14 -6.34 21.79 3.17
CA LYS A 14 -6.77 21.25 4.48
C LYS A 14 -5.67 20.48 5.20
N ARG A 15 -4.82 19.76 4.46
CA ARG A 15 -3.66 19.07 5.03
C ARG A 15 -2.60 20.05 5.52
N LEU A 16 -2.33 21.12 4.77
CA LEU A 16 -1.38 22.17 5.18
C LEU A 16 -1.83 22.90 6.45
N GLU A 17 -3.11 23.26 6.55
CA GLU A 17 -3.67 23.91 7.75
C GLU A 17 -3.58 23.00 8.99
N ALA A 18 -3.83 21.70 8.83
CA ALA A 18 -3.70 20.73 9.93
C ALA A 18 -2.24 20.54 10.39
N VAL A 19 -1.27 20.62 9.47
CA VAL A 19 0.16 20.54 9.79
C VAL A 19 0.62 21.82 10.51
N ALA A 20 0.17 23.00 10.07
CA ALA A 20 0.47 24.26 10.73
C ALA A 20 -0.10 24.32 12.16
N SER A 21 -1.35 23.89 12.34
CA SER A 21 -1.99 23.84 13.66
C SER A 21 -1.26 22.89 14.63
N ARG A 22 -0.75 21.75 14.15
CA ARG A 22 0.08 20.84 14.99
C ARG A 22 1.44 21.44 15.33
N LEU A 23 2.04 22.25 14.46
CA LEU A 23 3.32 22.87 14.73
C LEU A 23 3.21 23.93 15.84
N GLU A 24 2.12 24.70 15.84
CA GLU A 24 1.83 25.72 16.86
C GLU A 24 1.47 25.11 18.23
N ASP A 25 0.80 23.95 18.24
CA ASP A 25 0.48 23.20 19.47
C ASP A 25 1.73 22.59 20.12
N VAL A 26 2.67 22.10 19.31
CA VAL A 26 3.98 21.59 19.79
C VAL A 26 4.86 22.73 20.29
N ALA A 27 4.90 23.87 19.59
CA ALA A 27 5.65 25.05 20.04
C ALA A 27 5.14 25.57 21.40
N SER A 28 3.82 25.64 21.57
CA SER A 28 3.17 26.08 22.83
C SER A 28 3.41 25.10 23.99
N SER A 29 3.43 23.80 23.69
CA SER A 29 3.70 22.75 24.68
C SER A 29 5.16 22.75 25.18
N THR A 30 6.11 23.16 24.34
CA THR A 30 7.53 23.28 24.73
C THR A 30 7.85 24.55 25.52
N ALA A 31 7.12 25.65 25.29
CA ALA A 31 7.22 26.87 26.09
C ALA A 31 6.61 26.71 27.51
N SER A 32 5.73 25.72 27.69
CA SER A 32 5.02 25.42 28.95
C SER A 32 5.82 24.55 29.92
N LEU A 33 7.00 24.05 29.52
CA LEU A 33 7.83 23.11 30.30
C LEU A 33 9.17 23.73 30.73
N GLY A 34 9.21 25.05 30.93
CA GLY A 34 10.39 25.78 31.40
C GLY A 34 11.05 25.09 32.60
N LEU A 35 12.25 24.54 32.38
CA LEU A 35 13.17 24.08 33.40
C LEU A 35 14.53 24.68 33.04
N HIS A 36 15.29 25.28 33.98
CA HIS A 36 16.07 24.65 35.04
C HIS A 36 16.47 25.71 36.12
N PRO A 37 17.33 25.44 37.12
CA PRO A 37 17.48 24.32 38.08
C PRO A 37 17.53 24.82 39.57
N GLY A 38 17.12 24.01 40.56
CA GLY A 38 17.45 24.27 41.98
C GLY A 38 16.45 23.78 43.03
N GLU A 39 16.91 22.85 43.87
CA GLU A 39 16.57 22.55 45.28
C GLU A 39 15.11 22.36 45.79
N ALA A 40 14.95 21.16 46.40
CA ALA A 40 14.32 20.85 47.69
C ALA A 40 12.78 20.87 47.88
N ASP A 41 12.21 19.66 47.80
CA ASP A 41 11.56 18.94 48.91
C ASP A 41 10.11 19.28 49.36
N ILE A 42 9.40 18.21 49.77
CA ILE A 42 8.26 18.12 50.74
C ILE A 42 6.78 18.08 50.23
N VAL A 43 6.23 16.83 50.23
CA VAL A 43 4.95 16.33 50.87
C VAL A 43 3.60 16.83 50.29
N ARG A 44 2.42 16.15 50.30
CA ARG A 44 1.83 14.80 50.51
C ARG A 44 0.36 15.07 50.91
N ASP A 45 -0.58 14.22 50.49
CA ASP A 45 -1.97 14.07 50.99
C ASP A 45 -2.95 15.27 50.76
N ILE A 46 -4.27 15.12 50.55
CA ILE A 46 -5.26 14.43 51.41
C ILE A 46 -6.47 13.86 50.61
N ALA A 47 -6.67 12.56 50.79
CA ALA A 47 -7.90 11.75 51.00
C ALA A 47 -9.32 12.21 50.56
N THR A 48 -9.93 11.34 49.74
CA THR A 48 -11.08 10.44 50.05
C THR A 48 -12.31 10.98 50.80
N VAL A 49 -13.47 10.94 50.12
CA VAL A 49 -14.78 10.62 50.75
C VAL A 49 -15.50 9.55 49.92
N LEU A 50 -15.71 8.39 50.54
CA LEU A 50 -16.63 7.29 50.22
C LEU A 50 -17.98 7.58 50.94
N ALA A 51 -19.20 7.17 50.58
CA ALA A 51 -19.79 6.37 49.51
C ALA A 51 -21.36 6.53 49.61
N PRO A 52 -22.25 5.53 49.39
CA PRO A 52 -22.95 5.25 48.13
C PRO A 52 -24.51 5.22 48.25
N ILE A 53 -25.15 4.66 47.20
CA ILE A 53 -26.49 4.06 47.05
C ILE A 53 -27.53 4.91 46.27
N SER A 54 -27.85 4.48 45.05
CA SER A 54 -29.18 4.68 44.46
C SER A 54 -29.55 3.57 43.48
N THR A 55 -30.79 3.15 43.60
CA THR A 55 -31.44 1.95 43.08
C THR A 55 -32.07 2.18 41.71
N ASN A 56 -31.85 1.29 40.73
CA ASN A 56 -32.56 1.27 39.44
C ASN A 56 -33.87 0.47 39.49
N PRO A 57 -34.91 0.94 38.77
CA PRO A 57 -35.89 0.07 38.08
C PRO A 57 -35.99 0.34 36.55
N PRO A 58 -36.69 -0.51 35.77
CA PRO A 58 -36.29 -0.94 34.41
C PRO A 58 -36.86 -0.14 33.22
N GLU A 59 -36.14 -0.25 32.11
CA GLU A 59 -36.35 0.41 30.81
C GLU A 59 -37.27 -0.42 29.87
N PRO A 60 -38.17 0.20 29.07
CA PRO A 60 -38.98 -0.50 28.07
C PRO A 60 -38.22 -0.71 26.74
N GLN A 61 -38.17 -1.96 26.29
CA GLN A 61 -37.55 -2.39 25.03
C GLN A 61 -38.24 -1.74 23.81
N ARG A 62 -37.48 -0.96 23.01
CA ARG A 62 -37.84 -0.63 21.62
C ARG A 62 -37.18 -1.62 20.67
N GLN A 63 -38.00 -2.43 20.01
CA GLN A 63 -37.62 -3.18 18.82
C GLN A 63 -37.38 -2.18 17.66
N PHE A 64 -36.18 -2.16 17.10
CA PHE A 64 -35.92 -1.52 15.83
C PHE A 64 -35.82 -2.59 14.74
N SER A 65 -36.90 -2.76 13.98
CA SER A 65 -36.83 -3.31 12.62
C SER A 65 -36.20 -2.24 11.73
N GLY A 66 -34.90 -2.37 11.47
CA GLY A 66 -34.18 -1.54 10.51
C GLY A 66 -34.13 -2.22 9.14
N ALA A 67 -34.96 -1.75 8.21
CA ALA A 67 -34.80 -2.04 6.80
C ALA A 67 -33.39 -1.62 6.34
N ALA A 68 -32.72 -2.48 5.57
CA ALA A 68 -31.41 -2.22 5.02
C ALA A 68 -31.45 -0.96 4.14
N LEU A 69 -30.91 0.14 4.67
CA LEU A 69 -30.69 1.36 3.89
C LEU A 69 -29.61 1.03 2.84
N ALA A 70 -29.96 1.28 1.58
CA ALA A 70 -29.04 1.19 0.46
C ALA A 70 -27.79 2.02 0.76
N ARG A 71 -26.62 1.38 0.68
CA ARG A 71 -25.31 1.99 0.91
C ARG A 71 -25.13 3.14 -0.10
N PRO A 72 -24.74 4.36 0.32
CA PRO A 72 -24.33 5.42 -0.60
C PRO A 72 -23.18 4.95 -1.51
N PRO A 73 -22.91 5.64 -2.64
CA PRO A 73 -21.77 5.30 -3.50
C PRO A 73 -20.51 5.27 -2.63
N GLU A 74 -19.89 4.11 -2.54
CA GLU A 74 -18.76 3.86 -1.66
C GLU A 74 -17.54 4.51 -2.31
N ASP A 75 -17.12 5.67 -1.77
CA ASP A 75 -15.84 6.28 -2.15
C ASP A 75 -14.73 5.24 -1.96
N LEU A 76 -13.81 5.16 -2.93
CA LEU A 76 -12.72 4.18 -2.88
C LEU A 76 -11.95 4.28 -1.55
N PRO A 77 -11.56 3.15 -0.94
CA PRO A 77 -10.73 3.18 0.26
C PRO A 77 -9.48 4.05 0.08
N VAL A 78 -9.07 4.75 1.13
CA VAL A 78 -7.93 5.68 1.09
C VAL A 78 -6.66 4.97 0.60
N ASP A 79 -6.38 3.77 1.12
CA ASP A 79 -5.18 3.02 0.75
C ASP A 79 -5.20 2.56 -0.71
N VAL A 80 -6.39 2.26 -1.26
CA VAL A 80 -6.55 1.94 -2.69
C VAL A 80 -6.31 3.19 -3.54
N THR A 81 -6.79 4.35 -3.09
CA THR A 81 -6.55 5.63 -3.79
C THR A 81 -5.06 6.03 -3.76
N LEU A 82 -4.38 5.81 -2.63
CA LEU A 82 -2.93 6.01 -2.51
C LEU A 82 -2.16 5.03 -3.42
N PHE A 83 -2.60 3.78 -3.48
CA PHE A 83 -2.03 2.79 -4.39
C PHE A 83 -2.23 3.18 -5.86
N ASP A 84 -3.41 3.68 -6.23
CA ASP A 84 -3.69 4.17 -7.58
C ASP A 84 -2.78 5.33 -7.97
N THR A 85 -2.52 6.24 -7.02
CA THR A 85 -1.56 7.34 -7.21
C THR A 85 -0.16 6.78 -7.43
N PHE A 86 0.29 5.83 -6.59
CA PHE A 86 1.59 5.16 -6.76
C PHE A 86 1.72 4.47 -8.12
N VAL A 87 0.68 3.75 -8.58
CA VAL A 87 0.72 3.09 -9.89
C VAL A 87 0.87 4.13 -11.01
N GLN A 88 0.14 5.24 -10.93
CA GLN A 88 0.22 6.32 -11.92
C GLN A 88 1.57 7.04 -11.92
N THR A 89 2.15 7.32 -10.75
CA THR A 89 3.42 8.06 -10.68
C THR A 89 4.65 7.18 -10.85
N GLY A 90 4.57 5.91 -10.45
CA GLY A 90 5.69 4.97 -10.47
C GLY A 90 5.70 4.04 -11.69
N ILE A 91 4.59 3.34 -11.96
CA ILE A 91 4.56 2.31 -13.01
C ILE A 91 4.39 2.91 -14.40
N ASP A 92 3.50 3.89 -14.57
CA ASP A 92 3.19 4.41 -15.90
C ASP A 92 4.43 5.00 -16.61
N PRO A 93 5.31 5.78 -15.95
CA PRO A 93 6.55 6.25 -16.57
C PRO A 93 7.50 5.10 -16.97
N PHE A 94 7.60 4.07 -16.13
CA PHE A 94 8.39 2.87 -16.45
C PHE A 94 7.82 2.14 -17.68
N LEU A 95 6.49 2.01 -17.75
CA LEU A 95 5.81 1.37 -18.87
C LEU A 95 5.99 2.18 -20.17
N GLU A 96 5.90 3.51 -20.12
CA GLU A 96 6.15 4.38 -21.26
C GLU A 96 7.57 4.20 -21.82
N LEU A 97 8.59 4.18 -20.95
CA LEU A 97 9.98 3.93 -21.38
C LEU A 97 10.13 2.52 -21.95
N SER A 98 9.51 1.53 -21.32
CA SER A 98 9.51 0.14 -21.81
C SER A 98 8.90 0.02 -23.19
N GLN A 99 7.80 0.74 -23.46
CA GLN A 99 7.15 0.79 -24.77
C GLN A 99 8.03 1.46 -25.83
N LYS A 100 8.75 2.53 -25.48
CA LYS A 100 9.71 3.18 -26.38
C LYS A 100 10.88 2.26 -26.74
N ILE A 101 11.34 1.43 -25.81
CA ILE A 101 12.37 0.41 -26.05
C ILE A 101 11.81 -0.73 -26.92
N GLY A 102 10.57 -1.14 -26.64
CA GLY A 102 9.83 -2.10 -27.45
C GLY A 102 10.22 -3.57 -27.23
N GLY A 103 9.70 -4.44 -28.09
CA GLY A 103 9.96 -5.88 -28.07
C GLY A 103 9.62 -6.55 -26.74
N VAL A 104 10.41 -7.56 -26.38
CA VAL A 104 10.23 -8.36 -25.16
C VAL A 104 10.34 -7.56 -23.86
N VAL A 105 11.00 -6.39 -23.87
CA VAL A 105 11.07 -5.49 -22.72
C VAL A 105 9.69 -4.85 -22.45
N ALA A 106 9.02 -4.37 -23.51
CA ALA A 106 7.67 -3.82 -23.40
C ALA A 106 6.65 -4.88 -22.95
N GLU A 107 6.77 -6.11 -23.48
CA GLU A 107 5.92 -7.23 -23.09
C GLU A 107 6.07 -7.57 -21.60
N GLN A 108 7.31 -7.65 -21.11
CA GLN A 108 7.59 -7.97 -19.72
C GLN A 108 7.14 -6.84 -18.76
N ALA A 109 7.31 -5.58 -19.15
CA ALA A 109 6.80 -4.44 -18.39
C ALA A 109 5.26 -4.43 -18.30
N THR A 110 4.58 -4.84 -19.38
CA THR A 110 3.12 -4.99 -19.38
C THR A 110 2.66 -6.07 -18.40
N LEU A 111 3.41 -7.17 -18.28
CA LEU A 111 3.15 -8.19 -17.26
C LEU A 111 3.35 -7.62 -15.85
N LEU A 112 4.41 -6.85 -15.61
CA LEU A 112 4.64 -6.21 -14.32
C LEU A 112 3.45 -5.32 -13.93
N LYS A 113 2.94 -4.47 -14.84
CA LYS A 113 1.73 -3.67 -14.62
C LYS A 113 0.51 -4.52 -14.27
N LYS A 114 0.30 -5.65 -14.97
CA LYS A 114 -0.78 -6.60 -14.62
C LYS A 114 -0.64 -7.15 -13.19
N GLY A 115 0.59 -7.35 -12.73
CA GLY A 115 0.88 -7.73 -11.33
C GLY A 115 0.40 -6.66 -10.34
N PHE A 116 0.71 -5.39 -10.59
CA PHE A 116 0.21 -4.28 -9.76
C PHE A 116 -1.32 -4.12 -9.85
N ASP A 117 -1.93 -4.39 -10.99
CA ASP A 117 -3.39 -4.40 -11.13
C ASP A 117 -4.05 -5.52 -10.31
N ALA A 118 -3.42 -6.69 -10.27
CA ALA A 118 -3.86 -7.78 -9.39
C ALA A 118 -3.74 -7.41 -7.91
N GLN A 119 -2.67 -6.71 -7.52
CA GLN A 119 -2.53 -6.16 -6.16
C GLN A 119 -3.64 -5.16 -5.85
N ARG A 120 -3.92 -4.20 -6.73
CA ARG A 120 -5.02 -3.25 -6.56
C ARG A 120 -6.35 -3.97 -6.30
N ARG A 121 -6.63 -5.02 -7.09
CA ARG A 121 -7.83 -5.86 -6.91
C ARG A 121 -7.85 -6.54 -5.55
N ILE A 122 -6.72 -7.11 -5.10
CA ILE A 122 -6.58 -7.66 -3.75
C ILE A 122 -6.93 -6.60 -2.71
N LEU A 123 -6.32 -5.41 -2.79
CA LEU A 123 -6.54 -4.31 -1.84
C LEU A 123 -8.00 -3.89 -1.75
N LEU A 124 -8.70 -3.87 -2.88
CA LEU A 124 -10.13 -3.58 -2.90
C LEU A 124 -10.94 -4.69 -2.20
N ILE A 125 -10.64 -5.96 -2.47
CA ILE A 125 -11.36 -7.09 -1.88
C ILE A 125 -11.14 -7.17 -0.37
N ILE A 126 -9.91 -7.04 0.12
CA ILE A 126 -9.60 -7.10 1.56
C ILE A 126 -10.25 -5.95 2.34
N SER A 127 -10.48 -4.80 1.70
CA SER A 127 -11.12 -3.64 2.33
C SER A 127 -12.59 -3.89 2.63
N GLN A 128 -13.17 -4.92 2.00
CA GLN A 128 -14.56 -5.34 2.17
C GLN A 128 -14.69 -6.68 2.90
N ALA A 129 -13.58 -7.39 3.12
CA ALA A 129 -13.58 -8.76 3.63
C ALA A 129 -12.94 -8.87 5.02
N LYS A 130 -13.43 -9.83 5.81
CA LYS A 130 -12.75 -10.29 7.03
C LYS A 130 -11.56 -11.20 6.68
N LYS A 131 -10.50 -11.14 7.50
CA LYS A 131 -9.35 -12.05 7.37
C LYS A 131 -9.85 -13.50 7.47
N PRO A 132 -9.53 -14.38 6.50
CA PRO A 132 -9.84 -15.79 6.61
C PRO A 132 -9.03 -16.38 7.77
N HIS A 133 -9.71 -16.84 8.82
CA HIS A 133 -9.07 -17.46 9.98
C HIS A 133 -9.84 -18.71 10.38
N GLY A 134 -9.19 -19.88 10.28
CA GLY A 134 -9.78 -21.16 10.69
C GLY A 134 -10.83 -21.72 9.72
N ASP A 135 -11.13 -21.01 8.63
CA ASP A 135 -12.00 -21.45 7.55
C ASP A 135 -11.15 -21.83 6.33
N LYS A 136 -11.01 -23.14 6.09
CA LYS A 136 -10.25 -23.70 4.97
C LYS A 136 -10.76 -23.26 3.60
N ALA A 137 -12.06 -23.03 3.45
CA ALA A 137 -12.63 -22.58 2.18
C ALA A 137 -12.27 -21.12 1.91
N ALA A 138 -12.33 -20.27 2.93
CA ALA A 138 -11.91 -18.87 2.83
C ALA A 138 -10.38 -18.74 2.65
N GLU A 139 -9.57 -19.56 3.31
CA GLU A 139 -8.12 -19.62 3.09
C GLU A 139 -7.78 -20.05 1.66
N LYS A 140 -8.50 -21.04 1.11
CA LYS A 140 -8.37 -21.43 -0.31
C LYS A 140 -8.78 -20.30 -1.25
N ALA A 141 -9.86 -19.58 -0.94
CA ALA A 141 -10.27 -18.42 -1.73
C ALA A 141 -9.21 -17.32 -1.74
N TYR A 142 -8.53 -17.09 -0.60
CA TYR A 142 -7.39 -16.17 -0.54
C TYR A 142 -6.21 -16.66 -1.38
N GLY A 143 -5.85 -17.94 -1.29
CA GLY A 143 -4.82 -18.54 -2.14
C GLY A 143 -5.12 -18.37 -3.64
N ASN A 144 -6.37 -18.58 -4.05
CA ASN A 144 -6.82 -18.37 -5.43
C ASN A 144 -6.73 -16.89 -5.85
N LEU A 145 -6.97 -15.96 -4.92
CA LEU A 145 -6.89 -14.53 -5.18
C LEU A 145 -5.44 -14.09 -5.46
N LEU A 146 -4.44 -14.78 -4.90
CA LEU A 146 -3.02 -14.53 -5.15
C LEU A 146 -2.50 -15.16 -6.45
N GLN A 147 -3.18 -16.17 -7.02
CA GLN A 147 -2.71 -16.87 -8.23
C GLN A 147 -2.36 -15.96 -9.42
N PRO A 148 -3.14 -14.91 -9.75
CA PRO A 148 -2.77 -14.02 -10.85
C PRO A 148 -1.40 -13.35 -10.69
N ILE A 149 -0.95 -13.11 -9.45
CA ILE A 149 0.39 -12.57 -9.18
C ILE A 149 1.45 -13.63 -9.50
N GLU A 150 1.25 -14.87 -9.06
CA GLU A 150 2.17 -15.99 -9.33
C GLU A 150 2.31 -16.28 -10.83
N ASP A 151 1.19 -16.23 -11.56
CA ASP A 151 1.16 -16.41 -13.03
C ASP A 151 1.93 -15.30 -13.75
N VAL A 152 1.81 -14.06 -13.28
CA VAL A 152 2.56 -12.90 -13.79
C VAL A 152 4.05 -13.08 -13.53
N ILE A 153 4.46 -13.38 -12.30
CA ILE A 153 5.87 -13.59 -11.93
C ILE A 153 6.48 -14.72 -12.78
N SER A 154 5.74 -15.82 -12.92
CA SER A 154 6.16 -16.96 -13.73
C SER A 154 6.34 -16.58 -15.20
N SER A 155 5.43 -15.78 -15.76
CA SER A 155 5.51 -15.30 -17.14
C SER A 155 6.67 -14.31 -17.34
N ILE A 156 6.90 -13.39 -16.40
CA ILE A 156 8.05 -12.46 -16.41
C ILE A 156 9.35 -13.25 -16.45
N ARG A 157 9.47 -14.27 -15.60
CA ARG A 157 10.66 -15.13 -15.50
C ARG A 157 10.83 -15.99 -16.76
N ARG A 158 9.75 -16.48 -17.35
CA ARG A 158 9.80 -17.21 -18.62
C ARG A 158 10.37 -16.36 -19.75
N ILE A 159 9.87 -15.13 -19.94
CA ILE A 159 10.40 -14.19 -20.96
C ILE A 159 11.90 -13.99 -20.76
N GLN A 160 12.35 -13.78 -19.52
CA GLN A 160 13.77 -13.62 -19.21
C GLN A 160 14.61 -14.86 -19.59
N GLN A 161 14.11 -16.07 -19.30
CA GLN A 161 14.81 -17.31 -19.60
C GLN A 161 14.90 -17.61 -21.09
N GLU A 162 13.84 -17.33 -21.85
CA GLU A 162 13.78 -17.52 -23.31
C GLU A 162 14.71 -16.56 -24.07
N ASN A 163 15.17 -15.48 -23.42
CA ASN A 163 15.95 -14.41 -24.03
C ASN A 163 17.40 -14.31 -23.50
N ARG A 164 17.96 -15.38 -22.91
CA ARG A 164 19.31 -15.44 -22.29
C ARG A 164 20.49 -14.99 -23.17
N GLY A 165 20.36 -15.06 -24.49
CA GLY A 165 21.40 -14.67 -25.44
C GLY A 165 21.19 -13.31 -26.10
N THR A 166 20.15 -12.56 -25.71
CA THR A 166 19.79 -11.29 -26.35
C THR A 166 20.42 -10.10 -25.64
N SER A 167 20.54 -8.97 -26.34
CA SER A 167 20.95 -7.70 -25.73
C SER A 167 19.99 -7.21 -24.64
N ALA A 168 18.73 -7.64 -24.68
CA ALA A 168 17.73 -7.30 -23.68
C ALA A 168 17.89 -8.07 -22.35
N PHE A 169 18.75 -9.10 -22.29
CA PHE A 169 18.79 -10.02 -21.16
C PHE A 169 19.02 -9.34 -19.80
N ASN A 170 19.91 -8.34 -19.74
CA ASN A 170 20.17 -7.62 -18.49
C ASN A 170 18.92 -6.84 -18.05
N MET A 171 18.23 -6.14 -18.97
CA MET A 171 16.97 -5.46 -18.66
C MET A 171 15.89 -6.46 -18.20
N LEU A 172 15.74 -7.58 -18.91
CA LEU A 172 14.76 -8.60 -18.55
C LEU A 172 15.04 -9.23 -17.19
N SER A 173 16.31 -9.36 -16.81
CA SER A 173 16.72 -9.87 -15.52
C SER A 173 16.49 -8.86 -14.39
N THR A 174 16.68 -7.56 -14.65
CA THR A 174 16.29 -6.49 -13.73
C THR A 174 14.81 -6.59 -13.33
N VAL A 175 13.91 -6.77 -14.31
CA VAL A 175 12.47 -6.93 -14.03
C VAL A 175 12.17 -8.26 -13.35
N ALA A 176 12.80 -9.35 -13.78
CA ALA A 176 12.56 -10.67 -13.19
C ALA A 176 12.93 -10.73 -11.71
N ASP A 177 14.05 -10.11 -11.32
CA ASP A 177 14.46 -10.02 -9.92
C ASP A 177 13.58 -9.05 -9.12
N GLY A 178 13.19 -7.91 -9.71
CA GLY A 178 12.27 -6.96 -9.08
C GLY A 178 10.85 -7.52 -8.90
N SER A 179 10.40 -8.42 -9.77
CA SER A 179 9.03 -8.98 -9.72
C SER A 179 8.70 -9.70 -8.40
N PHE A 180 9.71 -10.07 -7.61
CA PHE A 180 9.51 -10.63 -6.27
C PHE A 180 8.70 -9.71 -5.34
N ALA A 181 8.79 -8.38 -5.51
CA ALA A 181 8.02 -7.45 -4.68
C ALA A 181 6.51 -7.59 -4.91
N LEU A 182 6.06 -8.19 -6.03
CA LEU A 182 4.64 -8.39 -6.28
C LEU A 182 3.98 -9.28 -5.20
N THR A 183 4.76 -10.07 -4.47
CA THR A 183 4.28 -10.97 -3.42
C THR A 183 4.05 -10.30 -2.06
N TRP A 184 4.31 -8.98 -1.93
CA TRP A 184 4.22 -8.28 -0.64
C TRP A 184 2.84 -8.41 0.03
N THR A 185 1.77 -8.60 -0.75
CA THR A 185 0.40 -8.74 -0.22
C THR A 185 0.22 -9.99 0.64
N ALA A 186 1.09 -10.99 0.51
CA ALA A 186 1.10 -12.18 1.35
C ALA A 186 1.95 -12.03 2.62
N VAL A 187 2.67 -10.92 2.80
CA VAL A 187 3.61 -10.70 3.90
C VAL A 187 2.89 -10.18 5.14
N GLU A 188 2.97 -10.94 6.24
CA GLU A 188 2.27 -10.60 7.50
C GLU A 188 2.95 -9.49 8.32
N SER A 189 4.22 -9.19 8.06
CA SER A 189 4.89 -8.09 8.76
C SER A 189 5.98 -7.47 7.91
N ARG A 190 6.05 -6.14 7.97
CA ARG A 190 7.08 -5.35 7.29
C ARG A 190 7.16 -5.54 5.76
N PRO A 191 6.05 -5.41 5.01
CA PRO A 191 6.03 -5.66 3.56
C PRO A 191 6.95 -4.73 2.76
N TRP A 192 7.31 -3.53 3.26
CA TRP A 192 8.28 -2.67 2.56
C TRP A 192 9.67 -3.32 2.43
N LYS A 193 10.06 -4.19 3.37
CA LYS A 193 11.34 -4.92 3.26
C LYS A 193 11.36 -5.81 2.02
N GLN A 194 10.22 -6.37 1.66
CA GLN A 194 10.06 -7.18 0.46
C GLN A 194 10.37 -6.36 -0.80
N ALA A 195 9.91 -5.11 -0.85
CA ALA A 195 10.22 -4.19 -1.94
C ALA A 195 11.71 -3.78 -1.96
N GLU A 196 12.31 -3.50 -0.79
CA GLU A 196 13.73 -3.15 -0.65
C GLU A 196 14.67 -4.30 -1.07
N GLU A 197 14.34 -5.53 -0.69
CA GLU A 197 15.08 -6.73 -1.08
C GLU A 197 14.97 -6.96 -2.59
N SER A 198 13.79 -6.76 -3.17
CA SER A 198 13.58 -6.89 -4.62
C SER A 198 14.36 -5.85 -5.41
N LEU A 199 14.40 -4.60 -4.93
CA LEU A 199 15.24 -3.55 -5.49
C LEU A 199 16.72 -3.90 -5.39
N THR A 200 17.15 -4.43 -4.25
CA THR A 200 18.53 -4.88 -4.03
C THR A 200 18.95 -5.96 -5.04
N MET A 201 18.08 -6.92 -5.32
CA MET A 201 18.34 -7.94 -6.35
C MET A 201 18.37 -7.33 -7.75
N ALA A 202 17.40 -6.48 -8.08
CA ALA A 202 17.33 -5.81 -9.38
C ALA A 202 18.56 -4.96 -9.69
N HIS A 203 19.22 -4.39 -8.66
CA HIS A 203 20.46 -3.62 -8.85
C HIS A 203 21.57 -4.40 -9.56
N PHE A 204 21.66 -5.72 -9.36
CA PHE A 204 22.74 -6.50 -9.96
C PHE A 204 22.73 -6.43 -11.48
N PHE A 205 21.56 -6.61 -12.11
CA PHE A 205 21.41 -6.52 -13.56
C PHE A 205 21.17 -5.09 -14.05
N GLY A 206 20.44 -4.27 -13.30
CA GLY A 206 20.21 -2.88 -13.67
C GLY A 206 21.52 -2.08 -13.74
N ASN A 207 22.47 -2.33 -12.84
CA ASN A 207 23.77 -1.68 -12.88
C ASN A 207 24.64 -2.14 -14.07
N LYS A 208 24.40 -3.33 -14.63
CA LYS A 208 25.04 -3.76 -15.87
C LYS A 208 24.49 -2.97 -17.05
N VAL A 209 23.17 -2.80 -17.14
CA VAL A 209 22.52 -1.97 -18.16
C VAL A 209 23.06 -0.52 -18.09
N LEU A 210 23.15 0.07 -16.89
CA LEU A 210 23.71 1.40 -16.67
C LEU A 210 25.21 1.51 -17.06
N LYS A 211 25.95 0.40 -17.01
CA LYS A 211 27.35 0.36 -17.44
C LYS A 211 27.48 0.20 -18.96
N GLU A 212 26.57 -0.54 -19.58
CA GLU A 212 26.55 -0.84 -21.02
C GLU A 212 26.02 0.33 -21.85
N HIS A 213 25.28 1.26 -21.23
CA HIS A 213 24.64 2.37 -21.93
C HIS A 213 25.08 3.73 -21.40
N PRO A 214 25.24 4.75 -22.27
CA PRO A 214 25.57 6.10 -21.85
C PRO A 214 24.53 6.67 -20.87
N ARG A 215 24.98 7.56 -19.98
CA ARG A 215 24.05 8.34 -19.14
C ARG A 215 23.07 9.12 -20.01
N GLY A 216 21.80 9.12 -19.61
CA GLY A 216 20.72 9.78 -20.35
C GLY A 216 20.21 9.00 -21.58
N SER A 217 20.77 7.82 -21.88
CA SER A 217 20.15 6.90 -22.84
C SER A 217 18.75 6.46 -22.38
N LEU A 218 17.95 5.95 -23.30
CA LEU A 218 16.61 5.48 -23.00
C LEU A 218 16.63 4.34 -21.97
N GLU A 219 17.60 3.43 -22.10
CA GLU A 219 17.82 2.30 -21.23
C GLU A 219 18.32 2.72 -19.84
N ALA A 220 19.18 3.73 -19.76
CA ALA A 220 19.61 4.27 -18.47
C ALA A 220 18.43 4.92 -17.71
N GLN A 221 17.64 5.76 -18.38
CA GLN A 221 16.42 6.34 -17.81
C GLN A 221 15.41 5.26 -17.39
N TRP A 222 15.30 4.18 -18.18
CA TRP A 222 14.45 3.05 -17.87
C TRP A 222 14.86 2.34 -16.57
N VAL A 223 16.16 2.10 -16.35
CA VAL A 223 16.66 1.51 -15.09
C VAL A 223 16.41 2.44 -13.91
N GLU A 224 16.71 3.73 -14.07
CA GLU A 224 16.52 4.73 -13.01
C GLU A 224 15.05 4.82 -12.59
N THR A 225 14.13 4.80 -13.56
CA THR A 225 12.68 4.79 -13.31
C THR A 225 12.25 3.49 -12.63
N PHE A 226 12.82 2.35 -13.02
CA PHE A 226 12.57 1.09 -12.33
C PHE A 226 13.04 1.14 -10.86
N TYR A 227 14.21 1.71 -10.56
CA TYR A 227 14.66 1.85 -9.17
C TYR A 227 13.79 2.80 -8.36
N ALA A 228 13.37 3.92 -8.95
CA ALA A 228 12.45 4.87 -8.33
C ALA A 228 11.13 4.19 -7.97
N LEU A 229 10.57 3.40 -8.89
CA LEU A 229 9.35 2.63 -8.68
C LEU A 229 9.39 1.78 -7.40
N PHE A 230 10.45 0.99 -7.16
CA PHE A 230 10.52 0.15 -5.95
C PHE A 230 10.81 0.97 -4.68
N THR A 231 11.49 2.10 -4.82
CA THR A 231 11.71 3.04 -3.71
C THR A 231 10.38 3.68 -3.27
N GLU A 232 9.55 4.07 -4.23
CA GLU A 232 8.20 4.58 -3.99
C GLU A 232 7.29 3.50 -3.41
N LEU A 233 7.35 2.27 -3.94
CA LEU A 233 6.60 1.13 -3.39
C LEU A 233 6.97 0.90 -1.92
N ALA A 234 8.26 0.84 -1.59
CA ALA A 234 8.71 0.66 -0.22
C ALA A 234 8.22 1.79 0.70
N SER A 235 8.20 3.03 0.21
CA SER A 235 7.70 4.19 0.96
C SER A 235 6.20 4.09 1.21
N PHE A 236 5.41 3.81 0.16
CA PHE A 236 3.98 3.56 0.25
C PHE A 236 3.66 2.44 1.27
N LEU A 237 4.36 1.31 1.19
CA LEU A 237 4.13 0.17 2.07
C LEU A 237 4.48 0.47 3.53
N ARG A 238 5.49 1.30 3.77
CA ARG A 238 5.88 1.72 5.11
C ARG A 238 4.81 2.61 5.75
N GLU A 239 4.17 3.45 4.96
CA GLU A 239 3.12 4.37 5.42
C GLU A 239 1.76 3.68 5.57
N ALA A 240 1.31 2.97 4.53
CA ALA A 240 -0.03 2.38 4.49
C ALA A 240 -0.11 1.00 5.18
N TYR A 241 0.96 0.20 5.11
CA TYR A 241 0.97 -1.19 5.60
C TYR A 241 2.16 -1.53 6.52
N PRO A 242 2.41 -0.74 7.59
CA PRO A 242 3.56 -0.94 8.49
C PRO A 242 3.59 -2.32 9.20
N TYR A 243 2.44 -3.01 9.26
CA TYR A 243 2.31 -4.31 9.90
C TYR A 243 1.67 -5.35 8.98
N GLY A 244 1.88 -5.20 7.68
CA GLY A 244 1.21 -6.04 6.67
C GLY A 244 -0.17 -5.53 6.32
N ILE A 245 -0.90 -6.34 5.55
CA ILE A 245 -2.23 -6.00 5.06
C ILE A 245 -3.26 -5.93 6.21
N THR A 246 -4.02 -4.82 6.23
CA THR A 246 -5.14 -4.62 7.15
C THR A 246 -6.45 -5.09 6.50
N TRP A 247 -7.13 -6.03 7.16
CA TRP A 247 -8.43 -6.54 6.73
C TRP A 247 -9.57 -5.77 7.40
N ASN A 248 -10.74 -5.72 6.76
CA ASN A 248 -11.92 -5.11 7.38
C ASN A 248 -12.54 -6.05 8.41
N SER A 249 -12.39 -5.73 9.70
CA SER A 249 -12.93 -6.52 10.81
C SER A 249 -14.47 -6.62 10.80
N GLN A 250 -15.15 -5.66 10.17
CA GLN A 250 -16.60 -5.64 9.97
C GLN A 250 -17.02 -6.07 8.56
N GLY A 251 -16.07 -6.55 7.75
CA GLY A 251 -16.32 -6.97 6.37
C GLY A 251 -17.18 -8.23 6.25
N ASP A 252 -17.53 -8.54 5.01
CA ASP A 252 -18.21 -9.77 4.63
C ASP A 252 -17.22 -10.95 4.62
N ALA A 253 -17.73 -12.17 4.50
CA ALA A 253 -16.88 -13.34 4.29
C ALA A 253 -16.13 -13.23 2.94
N LEU A 254 -14.82 -13.50 2.91
CA LEU A 254 -13.99 -13.34 1.72
C LEU A 254 -14.58 -14.01 0.47
N GLY A 255 -15.07 -15.24 0.59
CA GLY A 255 -15.69 -15.95 -0.54
C GLY A 255 -16.90 -15.23 -1.13
N SER A 256 -17.68 -14.53 -0.30
CA SER A 256 -18.82 -13.73 -0.77
C SER A 256 -18.36 -12.47 -1.51
N VAL A 257 -17.32 -11.78 -0.99
CA VAL A 257 -16.75 -10.60 -1.65
C VAL A 257 -16.14 -10.98 -3.01
N VAL A 258 -15.34 -12.04 -3.07
CA VAL A 258 -14.72 -12.53 -4.31
C VAL A 258 -15.78 -12.91 -5.35
N THR A 259 -16.88 -13.53 -4.93
CA THR A 259 -17.97 -13.88 -5.86
C THR A 259 -18.65 -12.65 -6.45
N ARG A 260 -18.85 -11.59 -5.67
CA ARG A 260 -19.43 -10.32 -6.17
C ARG A 260 -18.48 -9.58 -7.11
N ASP A 261 -17.18 -9.60 -6.82
CA ASP A 261 -16.16 -8.95 -7.66
C ASP A 261 -16.00 -9.64 -9.02
N ALA A 262 -16.30 -10.94 -9.11
CA ALA A 262 -16.22 -11.73 -10.35
C ALA A 262 -17.49 -11.67 -11.22
N ALA A 263 -18.59 -11.09 -10.72
CA ALA A 263 -19.89 -11.02 -11.40
C ALA A 263 -20.04 -9.72 -12.21
#